data_AF-A0A653L036-F1
#
_entry.id   AF-A0A653L036-F1
#
_cell.length_a   1.000
_cell.length_b   1.000
_cell.length_c   1.000
_cell.angle_alpha   90.00
_cell.angle_beta   90.00
_cell.angle_gamma   90.00
#
_symmetry.space_group_name_H-M   'P 1'
#
loop_
_entity.id
_entity.type
_entity.pdbx_description
1 polymer ?
#
loop_
_entity_poly.entity_id
_entity_poly.type
_entity_poly.pdbx_seq_one_letter_code
_entity_poly.pdbx_strand_id
1 'polypeptide(L)'
;MFKVIVMINKDRANAYISGNSQFFDKEKSDLYQTIIGTDNHGGNNNFLNWARGFTSISQLEFFVIESSVKGEAMSKAKHYLYSNNISPSSIRTREYSF
;
A
#
# COMPACT_ATOMS: atom_id res chain seq x y z
N MET A 1 13.10 14.10 -1.61
CA MET A 1 12.14 13.70 -0.56
C MET A 1 11.62 12.30 -0.90
N PHE A 2 11.65 11.38 0.05
CA PHE A 2 11.19 10.01 -0.12
C PHE A 2 9.71 9.92 0.22
N LYS A 3 8.93 9.35 -0.67
CA LYS A 3 7.49 9.13 -0.48
C LYS A 3 7.19 7.63 -0.45
N VAL A 4 6.29 7.24 0.44
CA VAL A 4 5.66 5.92 0.40
C VAL A 4 4.15 6.11 0.51
N ILE A 5 3.40 5.32 -0.25
CA ILE A 5 1.96 5.18 -0.07
C ILE A 5 1.72 3.95 0.78
N VAL A 6 0.85 4.11 1.77
CA VAL A 6 0.29 3.01 2.54
C VAL A 6 -1.12 2.83 2.06
N MET A 7 -1.46 1.62 1.63
CA MET A 7 -2.79 1.24 1.17
C MET A 7 -3.29 0.10 2.05
N ILE A 8 -4.53 0.21 2.53
CA ILE A 8 -5.13 -0.68 3.53
C ILE A 8 -6.42 -1.24 2.95
N ASN A 9 -6.62 -2.55 3.09
CA ASN A 9 -7.94 -3.16 2.98
C ASN A 9 -8.51 -3.29 4.40
N LYS A 10 -9.48 -2.43 4.74
CA LYS A 10 -10.04 -2.38 6.08
C LYS A 10 -10.75 -3.65 6.51
N ASP A 11 -11.48 -4.28 5.60
CA ASP A 11 -12.30 -5.46 5.91
C ASP A 11 -11.44 -6.69 6.21
N ARG A 12 -10.22 -6.75 5.65
CA ARG A 12 -9.26 -7.84 5.87
C ARG A 12 -8.10 -7.47 6.79
N ALA A 13 -8.08 -6.25 7.32
CA ALA A 13 -7.01 -5.72 8.17
C ALA A 13 -5.59 -6.01 7.63
N ASN A 14 -5.40 -5.81 6.32
CA ASN A 14 -4.11 -6.02 5.66
C ASN A 14 -3.67 -4.76 4.91
N ALA A 15 -2.37 -4.63 4.64
CA ALA A 15 -1.82 -3.43 4.04
C ALA A 15 -0.73 -3.72 3.03
N TYR A 16 -0.59 -2.80 2.08
CA TYR A 16 0.50 -2.76 1.14
C TYR A 16 1.21 -1.40 1.20
N ILE A 17 2.52 -1.44 1.35
CA ILE A 17 3.36 -0.24 1.31
C ILE A 17 4.13 -0.22 0.00
N SER A 18 4.06 0.91 -0.73
CA SER A 18 4.76 1.10 -2.00
C SER A 18 5.50 2.42 -2.06
N GLY A 19 6.71 2.40 -2.61
CA GLY A 19 7.41 3.60 -3.07
C GLY A 19 7.13 3.95 -4.54
N ASN A 20 6.19 3.27 -5.20
CA ASN A 20 5.93 3.47 -6.63
C ASN A 20 5.15 4.78 -6.86
N SER A 21 5.79 5.71 -7.60
CA SER A 21 5.24 7.02 -7.90
C SER A 21 3.92 6.99 -8.67
N GLN A 22 3.62 5.91 -9.39
CA GLN A 22 2.35 5.78 -10.11
C GLN A 22 1.11 5.86 -9.20
N PHE A 23 1.28 5.72 -7.88
CA PHE A 23 0.18 5.72 -6.92
C PHE A 23 -0.02 7.06 -6.18
N PHE A 24 0.95 7.99 -6.21
CA PHE A 24 0.97 9.11 -5.26
C PHE A 24 -0.01 10.23 -5.57
N ASP A 25 -0.32 10.45 -6.85
CA ASP A 25 -1.14 11.57 -7.31
C ASP A 25 -2.47 11.10 -7.90
N LYS A 26 -3.01 10.00 -7.34
CA LYS A 26 -4.28 9.41 -7.77
C LYS A 26 -5.39 9.69 -6.77
N GLU A 27 -6.57 10.02 -7.29
CA GLU A 27 -7.78 10.00 -6.47
C GLU A 27 -8.10 8.57 -6.03
N LYS A 28 -8.91 8.44 -4.97
CA LYS A 28 -9.27 7.15 -4.39
C LYS A 28 -9.86 6.18 -5.42
N SER A 29 -10.72 6.68 -6.30
CA SER A 29 -11.33 5.94 -7.41
C SER A 29 -10.28 5.41 -8.38
N ASP A 30 -9.39 6.26 -8.86
CA ASP A 30 -8.35 5.90 -9.82
C ASP A 30 -7.32 4.94 -9.21
N LEU A 31 -6.98 5.15 -7.93
CA LEU A 31 -6.11 4.27 -7.18
C LEU A 31 -6.75 2.89 -7.04
N TYR A 32 -8.02 2.83 -6.67
CA TYR A 32 -8.77 1.59 -6.58
C TYR A 32 -8.82 0.86 -7.93
N GLN A 33 -9.17 1.56 -9.02
CA GLN A 33 -9.18 0.98 -10.36
C GLN A 33 -7.79 0.47 -10.77
N THR A 34 -6.74 1.21 -10.43
CA THR A 34 -5.35 0.77 -10.66
C THR A 34 -5.07 -0.52 -9.90
N ILE A 35 -5.51 -0.65 -8.64
CA ILE A 35 -5.31 -1.84 -7.79
C ILE A 35 -6.05 -3.06 -8.34
N ILE A 36 -7.33 -2.92 -8.72
CA ILE A 36 -8.14 -4.04 -9.20
C ILE A 36 -7.87 -4.38 -10.68
N GLY A 37 -7.33 -3.45 -11.46
CA GLY A 37 -6.95 -3.65 -12.87
C GLY A 37 -5.57 -4.30 -13.06
N THR A 38 -4.80 -4.51 -11.98
CA THR A 38 -3.37 -4.89 -12.05
C THR A 38 -3.09 -6.31 -12.53
N ASP A 39 -4.12 -7.15 -12.69
CA ASP A 39 -3.97 -8.45 -13.36
C ASP A 39 -3.41 -8.29 -14.80
N ASN A 40 -3.50 -7.09 -15.40
CA ASN A 40 -3.01 -6.80 -16.76
C ASN A 40 -1.60 -6.17 -16.85
N HIS A 41 -0.94 -5.80 -15.75
CA HIS A 41 0.26 -4.92 -15.81
C HIS A 41 1.49 -5.39 -15.03
N GLY A 42 1.58 -6.67 -14.67
CA GLY A 42 2.82 -7.25 -14.12
C GLY A 42 3.12 -6.86 -12.66
N GLY A 43 2.07 -6.77 -11.82
CA GLY A 43 2.24 -6.62 -10.37
C GLY A 43 3.03 -7.80 -9.76
N ASN A 44 3.84 -7.54 -8.73
CA ASN A 44 4.52 -8.63 -8.02
C ASN A 44 3.51 -9.48 -7.22
N ASN A 45 3.86 -10.74 -6.91
CA ASN A 45 2.96 -11.66 -6.19
C ASN A 45 2.44 -11.09 -4.86
N ASN A 46 3.27 -10.30 -4.15
CA ASN A 46 2.86 -9.64 -2.91
C ASN A 46 1.73 -8.63 -3.13
N PHE A 47 1.81 -7.85 -4.21
CA PHE A 47 0.78 -6.89 -4.59
C PHE A 47 -0.49 -7.60 -5.02
N LEU A 48 -0.39 -8.58 -5.93
CA LEU A 48 -1.55 -9.31 -6.46
C LEU A 48 -2.31 -10.04 -5.33
N ASN A 49 -1.59 -10.71 -4.42
CA ASN A 49 -2.20 -11.41 -3.30
C ASN A 49 -2.90 -10.46 -2.31
N TRP A 50 -2.35 -9.26 -2.10
CA TRP A 50 -3.01 -8.23 -1.29
C TRP A 50 -4.25 -7.66 -2.00
N ALA A 51 -4.14 -7.34 -3.29
CA ALA A 51 -5.18 -6.70 -4.10
C ALA A 51 -6.41 -7.59 -4.33
N ARG A 52 -6.24 -8.92 -4.41
CA ARG A 52 -7.34 -9.89 -4.56
C ARG A 52 -8.42 -9.81 -3.47
N GLY A 53 -8.14 -9.15 -2.35
CA GLY A 53 -9.07 -9.03 -1.25
C GLY A 53 -10.18 -7.99 -1.42
N PHE A 54 -10.11 -7.14 -2.45
CA PHE A 54 -11.04 -6.04 -2.65
C PHE A 54 -12.29 -6.47 -3.43
N THR A 55 -13.46 -6.07 -2.93
CA THR A 55 -14.77 -6.19 -3.57
C THR A 55 -15.45 -4.83 -3.78
N SER A 56 -15.00 -3.78 -3.08
CA SER A 56 -15.52 -2.42 -3.18
C SER A 56 -14.46 -1.37 -2.87
N ILE A 57 -14.60 -0.18 -3.48
CA ILE A 57 -13.78 1.01 -3.19
C ILE A 57 -13.87 1.46 -1.73
N SER A 58 -14.98 1.20 -1.05
CA SER A 58 -15.18 1.58 0.36
C SER A 58 -14.17 0.93 1.31
N GLN A 59 -13.64 -0.23 0.92
CA GLN A 59 -12.66 -1.02 1.68
C GLN A 59 -11.27 -0.42 1.61
N LEU A 60 -10.98 0.38 0.59
CA LEU A 60 -9.68 1.01 0.40
C LEU A 60 -9.55 2.19 1.35
N GLU A 61 -8.48 2.20 2.12
CA GLU A 61 -7.92 3.40 2.73
C GLU A 61 -6.49 3.57 2.26
N PHE A 62 -6.06 4.82 2.10
CA PHE A 62 -4.69 5.10 1.74
C PHE A 62 -4.25 6.45 2.27
N PHE A 63 -2.94 6.59 2.44
CA PHE A 63 -2.30 7.86 2.76
C PHE A 63 -0.85 7.82 2.28
N VAL A 64 -0.28 9.00 2.09
CA VAL A 64 1.11 9.17 1.65
C VAL A 64 1.94 9.67 2.83
N ILE A 65 3.09 9.05 3.06
CA ILE A 65 4.08 9.50 4.04
C ILE A 65 5.30 10.01 3.30
N GLU A 66 5.76 11.18 3.71
CA GLU A 66 6.95 11.82 3.16
C GLU A 66 8.03 11.93 4.24
N SER A 67 9.29 11.68 3.88
CA SER A 67 10.45 11.97 4.73
C SER A 67 11.66 12.38 3.88
N SER A 68 12.55 13.19 4.46
CA SER A 68 13.88 13.46 3.89
C SER A 68 14.81 12.25 4.00
N VAL A 69 14.51 11.28 4.87
CA VAL A 69 15.32 10.09 5.12
C VAL A 69 14.57 8.82 4.65
N LYS A 70 15.21 8.05 3.76
CA LYS A 70 14.61 6.86 3.11
C LYS A 70 14.07 5.83 4.12
N GLY A 71 14.85 5.51 5.14
CA GLY A 71 14.46 4.53 6.17
C GLY A 71 13.31 4.99 7.07
N GLU A 72 13.19 6.29 7.29
CA GLU A 72 12.16 6.84 8.17
C GLU A 72 10.76 6.75 7.58
N ALA A 73 10.60 6.96 6.27
CA ALA A 73 9.28 6.89 5.63
C ALA A 73 8.66 5.49 5.82
N MET A 74 9.47 4.45 5.64
CA MET A 74 9.07 3.05 5.88
C MET A 74 8.83 2.76 7.37
N SER A 75 9.68 3.29 8.26
CA SER A 75 9.51 3.12 9.71
C SER A 75 8.19 3.74 10.20
N LYS A 76 7.90 4.98 9.78
CA LYS A 76 6.63 5.68 10.05
C LYS A 76 5.44 4.91 9.49
N ALA A 77 5.54 4.37 8.27
CA ALA A 77 4.49 3.55 7.68
C ALA A 77 4.19 2.30 8.51
N LYS A 78 5.21 1.54 8.88
CA LYS A 78 5.05 0.33 9.71
C LYS A 78 4.49 0.68 11.09
N HIS A 79 5.01 1.73 11.73
CA HIS A 79 4.53 2.18 13.03
C HIS A 79 3.05 2.54 13.01
N TYR A 80 2.60 3.30 12.00
CA TYR A 80 1.19 3.62 11.81
C TYR A 80 0.34 2.35 11.69
N LEU A 81 0.77 1.39 10.86
CA LEU A 81 0.01 0.15 10.64
C LEU A 81 -0.11 -0.69 11.92
N TYR A 82 0.95 -0.75 12.73
CA TYR A 82 0.93 -1.43 14.02
C TYR A 82 -0.03 -0.76 15.01
N SER A 83 -0.03 0.58 15.06
CA SER A 83 -1.00 1.33 15.87
C SER A 83 -2.45 1.16 15.42
N ASN A 84 -2.67 0.75 14.17
CA ASN A 84 -3.99 0.43 13.59
C ASN A 84 -4.30 -1.07 13.61
N ASN A 85 -3.66 -1.85 14.49
CA ASN A 85 -3.88 -3.29 14.66
C ASN A 85 -3.65 -4.15 13.40
N ILE A 86 -2.85 -3.67 12.44
CA ILE A 86 -2.42 -4.49 11.31
C ILE A 86 -1.21 -5.31 11.72
N SER A 87 -1.39 -6.64 11.76
CA SER A 87 -0.31 -7.58 12.08
C SER A 87 0.86 -7.43 11.09
N PRO A 88 2.13 -7.51 11.55
CA PRO A 88 3.29 -7.51 10.66
C PRO A 88 3.22 -8.55 9.54
N SER A 89 2.63 -9.73 9.80
CA SER A 89 2.47 -10.79 8.80
C SER A 89 1.48 -10.46 7.68
N SER A 90 0.59 -9.49 7.92
CA SER A 90 -0.42 -8.98 6.98
C SER A 90 0.05 -7.73 6.21
N ILE A 91 1.26 -7.24 6.51
CA ILE A 91 1.88 -6.14 5.77
C ILE A 91 2.67 -6.72 4.61
N ARG A 92 2.32 -6.29 3.39
CA ARG A 92 3.07 -6.59 2.17
C ARG A 92 3.81 -5.35 1.72
N THR A 93 4.97 -5.55 1.13
CA THR A 93 5.74 -4.47 0.52
C THR A 93 6.12 -4.87 -0.89
N ARG A 94 6.31 -3.88 -1.77
CA ARG A 94 7.12 -4.12 -2.96
C ARG A 94 8.55 -4.31 -2.47
N GLU A 95 9.06 -5.54 -2.46
CA GLU A 95 10.46 -5.79 -2.18
C GLU A 95 11.29 -5.02 -3.21
N TYR A 96 11.81 -3.86 -2.79
CA TYR A 96 13.13 -3.47 -3.23
C TYR A 96 14.06 -4.12 -2.21
N SER A 97 14.79 -5.16 -2.62
CA SER A 97 16.02 -5.53 -1.94
C SER A 97 16.82 -4.25 -1.75
N PHE A 98 17.12 -3.93 -0.49
CA PHE A 98 17.87 -2.72 -0.13
C PHE A 98 19.28 -2.78 -0.67
#